data_AF-A0A7G2E3B3-F1
#
_entry.id   AF-A0A7G2E3B3-F1
#
_cell.length_a   1.000
_cell.length_b   1.000
_cell.length_c   1.000
_cell.angle_alpha   90.00
_cell.angle_beta   90.00
_cell.angle_gamma   90.00
#
_symmetry.space_group_name_H-M   'P 1'
#
loop_
_entity.id
_entity.type
_entity.pdbx_description
1 polymer ?
#
loop_
_entity_poly.entity_id
_entity_poly.type
_entity_poly.pdbx_seq_one_letter_code
_entity_poly.pdbx_strand_id
1 'polypeptide(L)'
;MAQKIEAIGGKGGKRWDDGANHDNVAKVYIRGDHEGIQYIKFDYVKDGQSFNGSVHGVSADGFTQTYVSIHIFILFEIDHLQYEQIVSVEGYYDWKTGVMQALQFKTNLKTSEFIGYQRELQGGITGGEYWDDGPNFDGVRKVYVTFTETHIRSMNIDYDQDGQVVTRYHGMKNGDTQEFAVDFPNEYMTSVEGTYDHISEGNYLVLTSLTFKTSKGRISQTFGLVIGTKFVLETKGNVISGFHGRDGGSFDAIGVYFSPMISS
;
A
#
# COMPACT_ATOMS: atom_id res chain seq x y z
N MET A 1 -20.42 -7.84 29.76
CA MET A 1 -20.99 -8.73 28.73
C MET A 1 -20.31 -8.34 27.42
N ALA A 2 -19.67 -9.28 26.73
CA ALA A 2 -18.99 -8.98 25.46
C ALA A 2 -20.02 -8.98 24.32
N GLN A 3 -19.97 -7.97 23.46
CA GLN A 3 -20.72 -7.94 22.21
C GLN A 3 -19.84 -8.49 21.09
N LYS A 4 -20.32 -9.53 20.39
CA LYS A 4 -19.64 -10.07 19.23
C LYS A 4 -20.07 -9.31 17.98
N ILE A 5 -19.10 -8.89 17.18
CA ILE A 5 -19.32 -8.30 15.85
C ILE A 5 -18.98 -9.36 14.81
N GLU A 6 -19.71 -9.37 13.69
CA GLU A 6 -19.44 -10.30 12.58
C GLU A 6 -18.08 -10.00 11.93
N ALA A 7 -17.41 -11.07 11.49
CA ALA A 7 -16.11 -10.95 10.84
C ALA A 7 -16.24 -10.24 9.48
N ILE A 8 -15.23 -9.42 9.15
CA ILE A 8 -15.11 -8.74 7.85
C ILE A 8 -13.97 -9.40 7.08
N GLY A 9 -14.16 -9.64 5.78
CA GLY A 9 -13.19 -10.26 4.89
C GLY A 9 -13.77 -11.41 4.05
N GLY A 10 -12.91 -12.32 3.62
CA GLY A 10 -13.26 -13.49 2.81
C GLY A 10 -14.08 -14.55 3.56
N LYS A 11 -14.71 -15.45 2.79
CA LYS A 11 -15.50 -16.58 3.31
C LYS A 11 -14.70 -17.90 3.42
N GLY A 12 -13.40 -17.85 3.11
CA GLY A 12 -12.51 -19.01 3.16
C GLY A 12 -11.97 -19.31 4.57
N GLY A 13 -11.12 -20.33 4.67
CA GLY A 13 -10.40 -20.67 5.90
C GLY A 13 -11.23 -21.45 6.93
N LYS A 14 -10.65 -21.61 8.14
CA LYS A 14 -11.31 -22.21 9.30
C LYS A 14 -11.73 -21.10 10.26
N ARG A 15 -13.00 -21.11 10.68
CA ARG A 15 -13.52 -20.18 11.69
C ARG A 15 -12.81 -20.41 13.03
N TRP A 16 -12.48 -19.33 13.72
CA TRP A 16 -11.88 -19.32 15.06
C TRP A 16 -12.48 -18.21 15.93
N ASP A 17 -12.34 -18.36 17.25
CA ASP A 17 -12.78 -17.42 18.28
C ASP A 17 -11.99 -17.75 19.57
N ASP A 18 -11.17 -16.83 20.07
CA ASP A 18 -10.38 -17.01 21.29
C ASP A 18 -11.21 -16.87 22.58
N GLY A 19 -12.51 -16.53 22.45
CA GLY A 19 -13.42 -16.32 23.55
C GLY A 19 -13.22 -14.96 24.23
N ALA A 20 -13.83 -14.81 25.41
CA ALA A 20 -13.78 -13.57 26.19
C ALA A 20 -13.34 -13.80 27.66
N ASN A 21 -12.65 -14.92 27.91
CA ASN A 21 -12.25 -15.33 29.26
C ASN A 21 -10.87 -14.75 29.65
N HIS A 22 -10.71 -13.44 29.45
CA HIS A 22 -9.51 -12.66 29.73
C HIS A 22 -9.89 -11.20 30.00
N ASP A 23 -9.05 -10.48 30.72
CA ASP A 23 -9.32 -9.10 31.15
C ASP A 23 -8.93 -8.08 30.07
N ASN A 24 -7.85 -8.33 29.33
CA ASN A 24 -7.35 -7.42 28.29
C ASN A 24 -6.47 -8.15 27.27
N VAL A 25 -6.17 -7.48 26.16
CA VAL A 25 -5.13 -7.89 25.20
C VAL A 25 -3.81 -7.26 25.62
N ALA A 26 -2.75 -8.05 25.70
CA ALA A 26 -1.40 -7.62 26.05
C ALA A 26 -0.57 -7.28 24.81
N LYS A 27 -0.61 -8.17 23.80
CA LYS A 27 0.23 -8.06 22.59
C LYS A 27 -0.54 -8.54 21.37
N VAL A 28 -0.28 -7.88 20.25
CA VAL A 28 -0.75 -8.31 18.93
C VAL A 28 0.47 -8.65 18.07
N TYR A 29 0.42 -9.83 17.45
CA TYR A 29 1.42 -10.31 16.51
C TYR A 29 0.77 -10.49 15.15
N ILE A 30 1.33 -9.85 14.13
CA ILE A 30 0.89 -10.01 12.74
C ILE A 30 2.11 -10.32 11.89
N ARG A 31 1.94 -11.29 10.99
CA ARG A 31 2.84 -11.54 9.88
C ARG A 31 2.07 -11.40 8.59
N GLY A 32 2.61 -10.62 7.68
CA GLY A 32 2.16 -10.58 6.29
C GLY A 32 3.28 -10.92 5.31
N ASP A 33 2.89 -11.12 4.06
CA ASP A 33 3.74 -11.14 2.88
C ASP A 33 3.04 -10.39 1.73
N HIS A 34 3.50 -10.60 0.50
CA HIS A 34 2.95 -9.96 -0.71
C HIS A 34 1.53 -10.42 -1.07
N GLU A 35 0.99 -11.47 -0.45
CA GLU A 35 -0.39 -11.91 -0.63
C GLU A 35 -1.34 -11.35 0.45
N GLY A 36 -0.81 -10.77 1.53
CA GLY A 36 -1.55 -10.17 2.63
C GLY A 36 -1.13 -10.71 4.00
N ILE A 37 -2.02 -10.59 4.99
CA ILE A 37 -1.80 -11.11 6.35
C ILE A 37 -1.88 -12.63 6.35
N GLN A 38 -0.77 -13.28 6.69
CA GLN A 38 -0.60 -14.73 6.73
C GLN A 38 -1.02 -15.34 8.07
N TYR A 39 -0.72 -14.65 9.17
CA TYR A 39 -1.27 -15.01 10.48
C TYR A 39 -1.43 -13.82 11.40
N ILE A 40 -2.31 -13.99 12.38
CA ILE A 40 -2.47 -13.13 13.54
C ILE A 40 -2.48 -13.96 14.83
N LYS A 41 -1.90 -13.42 15.90
CA LYS A 41 -1.93 -13.98 17.26
C LYS A 41 -2.11 -12.85 18.26
N PHE A 42 -2.81 -13.15 19.35
CA PHE A 42 -2.96 -12.25 20.48
C PHE A 42 -2.39 -12.90 21.74
N ASP A 43 -1.70 -12.14 22.56
CA ASP A 43 -1.48 -12.50 23.97
C ASP A 43 -2.44 -11.71 24.83
N TYR A 44 -2.85 -12.29 25.95
CA TYR A 44 -3.91 -11.77 26.79
C TYR A 44 -3.42 -11.58 28.23
N VAL A 45 -4.13 -10.73 28.98
CA VAL A 45 -3.97 -10.57 30.42
C VAL A 45 -5.16 -11.18 31.13
N LYS A 46 -4.91 -11.93 32.20
CA LYS A 46 -5.94 -12.39 33.14
C LYS A 46 -5.38 -12.39 34.56
N ASP A 47 -6.13 -11.84 35.51
CA ASP A 47 -5.73 -11.74 36.92
C ASP A 47 -4.33 -11.06 37.07
N GLY A 48 -4.04 -10.09 36.18
CA GLY A 48 -2.76 -9.39 36.12
C GLY A 48 -1.59 -10.17 35.50
N GLN A 49 -1.81 -11.39 34.99
CA GLN A 49 -0.78 -12.20 34.34
C GLN A 49 -0.99 -12.31 32.83
N SER A 50 0.08 -12.14 32.07
CA SER A 50 0.05 -12.32 30.62
C SER A 50 0.21 -13.78 30.22
N PHE A 51 -0.55 -14.24 29.22
CA PHE A 51 -0.43 -15.59 28.66
C PHE A 51 -0.59 -15.59 27.14
N ASN A 52 0.00 -16.60 26.51
CA ASN A 52 -0.02 -16.75 25.06
C ASN A 52 -1.39 -17.20 24.54
N GLY A 53 -1.90 -16.54 23.50
CA GLY A 53 -3.03 -17.02 22.73
C GLY A 53 -2.63 -17.91 21.55
N SER A 54 -3.64 -18.37 20.80
CA SER A 54 -3.46 -19.24 19.64
C SER A 54 -3.02 -18.44 18.40
N VAL A 55 -2.28 -19.09 17.51
CA VAL A 55 -1.99 -18.54 16.18
C VAL A 55 -3.14 -18.87 15.24
N HIS A 56 -3.61 -17.86 14.51
CA HIS A 56 -4.65 -18.01 13.49
C HIS A 56 -4.09 -17.66 12.11
N GLY A 57 -4.00 -18.66 11.24
CA GLY A 57 -3.37 -18.55 9.92
C GLY A 57 -2.26 -19.57 9.74
N VAL A 58 -1.34 -19.30 8.80
CA VAL A 58 -0.22 -20.19 8.52
C VAL A 58 1.03 -19.68 9.25
N SER A 59 1.37 -20.31 10.39
CA SER A 59 2.71 -20.19 10.96
C SER A 59 3.63 -21.20 10.26
N ALA A 60 4.43 -20.75 9.30
CA ALA A 60 5.44 -21.64 8.72
C ALA A 60 6.47 -22.05 9.79
N ASP A 61 6.59 -23.35 10.07
CA ASP A 61 7.81 -23.95 10.64
C ASP A 61 8.84 -24.04 9.51
N GLY A 62 9.80 -23.11 9.47
CA GLY A 62 10.85 -23.06 8.43
C GLY A 62 11.84 -21.91 8.64
N PHE A 63 13.14 -22.19 8.41
CA PHE A 63 14.31 -21.36 8.72
C PHE A 63 14.15 -19.83 8.55
N THR A 64 14.60 -19.06 9.55
CA THR A 64 14.95 -17.63 9.42
C THR A 64 16.25 -17.48 8.64
N GLN A 65 16.19 -17.67 7.31
CA GLN A 65 17.32 -17.37 6.44
C GLN A 65 17.09 -16.03 5.74
N THR A 66 17.88 -15.06 6.17
CA THR A 66 18.04 -13.72 5.60
C THR A 66 18.41 -13.81 4.11
N TYR A 67 17.44 -13.73 3.23
CA TYR A 67 17.59 -13.18 1.89
C TYR A 67 16.32 -12.41 1.55
N VAL A 68 16.49 -11.10 1.41
CA VAL A 68 15.58 -10.07 0.90
C VAL A 68 14.21 -10.59 0.43
N SER A 69 13.26 -10.68 1.36
CA SER A 69 11.82 -10.78 1.10
C SER A 69 11.15 -10.29 2.37
N ILE A 70 10.46 -9.16 2.26
CA ILE A 70 9.90 -8.33 3.33
C ILE A 70 8.90 -9.17 4.14
N HIS A 71 9.39 -9.92 5.12
CA HIS A 71 8.59 -10.57 6.15
C HIS A 71 8.47 -9.58 7.31
N ILE A 72 7.41 -8.79 7.29
CA ILE A 72 7.13 -7.82 8.34
C ILE A 72 6.54 -8.58 9.52
N PHE A 73 7.39 -8.92 10.50
CA PHE A 73 6.96 -9.29 11.84
C PHE A 73 6.84 -7.99 12.65
N ILE A 74 5.62 -7.56 12.94
CA ILE A 74 5.38 -6.40 13.80
C ILE A 74 4.70 -6.85 15.09
N LEU A 75 5.27 -6.36 16.18
CA LEU A 75 4.76 -6.49 17.53
C LEU A 75 4.11 -5.16 17.95
N PHE A 76 2.84 -5.20 18.35
CA PHE A 76 2.15 -4.07 18.97
C PHE A 76 1.84 -4.39 20.44
N GLU A 77 2.45 -3.65 21.36
CA GLU A 77 2.31 -3.87 22.81
C GLU A 77 1.31 -2.89 23.43
N ILE A 78 0.52 -3.41 24.38
CA ILE A 78 -0.54 -2.67 25.07
C ILE A 78 -0.20 -2.64 26.57
N ASP A 79 -0.04 -1.43 27.11
CA ASP A 79 0.32 -1.22 28.51
C ASP A 79 -0.92 -1.29 29.42
N HIS A 80 -1.29 -2.51 29.79
CA HIS A 80 -2.40 -2.76 30.71
C HIS A 80 -2.20 -2.12 32.10
N LEU A 81 -0.96 -1.82 32.53
CA LEU A 81 -0.71 -1.13 33.81
C LEU A 81 -1.13 0.35 33.76
N GLN A 82 -1.21 0.92 32.56
CA GLN A 82 -1.75 2.26 32.32
C GLN A 82 -3.22 2.26 31.90
N TYR A 83 -3.93 1.15 32.10
CA TYR A 83 -5.30 0.97 31.62
C TYR A 83 -5.42 1.17 30.10
N GLU A 84 -4.35 0.87 29.35
CA GLU A 84 -4.40 0.86 27.90
C GLU A 84 -5.23 -0.34 27.42
N GLN A 85 -6.16 -0.11 26.49
CA GLN A 85 -7.05 -1.11 25.94
C GLN A 85 -7.31 -0.80 24.46
N ILE A 86 -7.46 -1.85 23.64
CA ILE A 86 -7.89 -1.69 22.25
C ILE A 86 -9.32 -1.15 22.25
N VAL A 87 -9.55 -0.06 21.52
CA VAL A 87 -10.87 0.56 21.36
C VAL A 87 -11.44 0.35 19.97
N SER A 88 -10.60 0.25 18.94
CA SER A 88 -11.03 -0.08 17.58
C SER A 88 -9.91 -0.74 16.79
N VAL A 89 -10.32 -1.50 15.77
CA VAL A 89 -9.44 -2.06 14.76
C VAL A 89 -9.97 -1.61 13.41
N GLU A 90 -9.09 -1.02 12.60
CA GLU A 90 -9.38 -0.64 11.22
C GLU A 90 -8.54 -1.49 10.28
N GLY A 91 -8.96 -1.64 9.04
CA GLY A 91 -8.26 -2.52 8.11
C GLY A 91 -8.86 -2.52 6.72
N TYR A 92 -8.16 -3.15 5.79
CA TYR A 92 -8.68 -3.47 4.47
C TYR A 92 -8.27 -4.88 4.07
N TYR A 93 -9.04 -5.43 3.14
CA TYR A 93 -8.83 -6.74 2.55
C TYR A 93 -8.92 -6.63 1.03
N ASP A 94 -8.28 -7.55 0.35
CA ASP A 94 -8.42 -7.70 -1.09
C ASP A 94 -9.83 -8.22 -1.37
N TRP A 95 -10.62 -7.47 -2.15
CA TRP A 95 -12.03 -7.79 -2.33
C TRP A 95 -12.27 -9.04 -3.20
N LYS A 96 -11.30 -9.43 -4.03
CA LYS A 96 -11.41 -10.58 -4.95
C LYS A 96 -11.14 -11.89 -4.22
N THR A 97 -10.05 -11.92 -3.47
CA THR A 97 -9.58 -13.07 -2.70
C THR A 97 -10.22 -13.13 -1.31
N GLY A 98 -10.62 -11.98 -0.77
CA GLY A 98 -11.09 -11.82 0.60
C GLY A 98 -9.96 -11.80 1.65
N VAL A 99 -8.69 -11.83 1.24
CA VAL A 99 -7.55 -11.89 2.16
C VAL A 99 -7.32 -10.54 2.83
N MET A 100 -7.23 -10.52 4.16
CA MET A 100 -6.90 -9.32 4.92
C MET A 100 -5.52 -8.81 4.52
N GLN A 101 -5.40 -7.53 4.17
CA GLN A 101 -4.17 -6.96 3.67
C GLN A 101 -3.43 -6.20 4.76
N ALA A 102 -4.12 -5.34 5.51
CA ALA A 102 -3.54 -4.66 6.65
C ALA A 102 -4.56 -4.35 7.75
N LEU A 103 -4.05 -4.20 8.97
CA LEU A 103 -4.81 -3.86 10.18
C LEU A 103 -4.12 -2.72 10.93
N GLN A 104 -4.89 -1.77 11.42
CA GLN A 104 -4.45 -0.72 12.32
C GLN A 104 -5.17 -0.87 13.66
N PHE A 105 -4.42 -0.86 14.75
CA PHE A 105 -4.95 -0.98 16.10
C PHE A 105 -4.96 0.38 16.76
N LYS A 106 -6.12 0.77 17.27
CA LYS A 106 -6.27 1.97 18.08
C LYS A 106 -6.55 1.57 19.51
N THR A 107 -5.80 2.14 20.43
CA THR A 107 -6.05 2.08 21.87
C THR A 107 -6.62 3.41 22.35
N ASN A 108 -7.02 3.45 23.61
CA ASN A 108 -7.35 4.71 24.29
C ASN A 108 -6.14 5.64 24.47
N LEU A 109 -4.90 5.19 24.23
CA LEU A 109 -3.68 6.00 24.40
C LEU A 109 -2.93 6.28 23.09
N LYS A 110 -2.98 5.38 22.10
CA LYS A 110 -2.21 5.50 20.86
C LYS A 110 -2.86 4.78 19.68
N THR A 111 -2.37 5.05 18.48
CA THR A 111 -2.73 4.34 17.26
C THR A 111 -1.48 3.72 16.66
N SER A 112 -1.54 2.46 16.23
CA SER A 112 -0.45 1.83 15.48
C SER A 112 -0.36 2.42 14.06
N GLU A 113 0.75 2.18 13.36
CA GLU A 113 0.73 2.22 11.89
C GLU A 113 -0.17 1.11 11.33
N PHE A 114 -0.49 1.14 10.03
CA PHE A 114 -1.09 -0.03 9.39
C PHE A 114 -0.08 -1.18 9.35
N ILE A 115 -0.44 -2.31 9.94
CA ILE A 115 0.36 -3.53 10.04
C ILE A 115 -0.14 -4.52 8.99
N GLY A 116 0.73 -4.91 8.07
CA GLY A 116 0.42 -5.81 6.95
C GLY A 116 0.95 -5.23 5.64
N TYR A 117 0.34 -5.62 4.52
CA TYR A 117 0.63 -5.08 3.20
C TYR A 117 0.12 -3.64 3.11
N GLN A 118 0.94 -2.67 3.51
CA GLN A 118 0.60 -1.25 3.66
C GLN A 118 0.16 -0.64 2.31
N ARG A 119 -0.90 0.18 2.30
CA ARG A 119 -1.39 0.89 1.11
C ARG A 119 -0.34 1.90 0.69
N GLU A 120 0.58 1.45 -0.17
CA GLU A 120 1.46 2.33 -0.94
C GLU A 120 0.71 2.98 -2.13
N LEU A 121 -0.55 2.59 -2.37
CA LEU A 121 -1.40 3.12 -3.43
C LEU A 121 -2.20 4.35 -2.97
N GLN A 122 -2.07 5.44 -3.71
CA GLN A 122 -2.90 6.65 -3.66
C GLN A 122 -3.96 6.59 -4.77
N GLY A 123 -5.20 6.97 -4.46
CA GLY A 123 -6.30 6.96 -5.44
C GLY A 123 -7.54 6.21 -4.97
N GLY A 124 -8.23 5.57 -5.92
CA GLY A 124 -9.39 4.71 -5.72
C GLY A 124 -9.15 3.68 -4.63
N ILE A 125 -10.18 3.35 -3.84
CA ILE A 125 -10.06 2.35 -2.76
C ILE A 125 -10.55 0.96 -3.16
N THR A 126 -11.27 0.88 -4.27
CA THR A 126 -11.83 -0.32 -4.90
C THR A 126 -11.64 -0.20 -6.42
N GLY A 127 -11.93 -1.26 -7.19
CA GLY A 127 -11.77 -1.24 -8.65
C GLY A 127 -10.37 -1.63 -9.14
N GLY A 128 -10.22 -1.75 -10.46
CA GLY A 128 -8.98 -2.12 -11.13
C GLY A 128 -8.45 -3.54 -10.87
N GLU A 129 -7.66 -4.01 -11.82
CA GLU A 129 -6.69 -5.10 -11.65
C GLU A 129 -5.39 -4.53 -11.11
N TYR A 130 -4.78 -5.23 -10.16
CA TYR A 130 -3.48 -4.84 -9.62
C TYR A 130 -2.37 -5.15 -10.62
N TRP A 131 -1.41 -4.24 -10.72
CA TRP A 131 -0.20 -4.39 -11.48
C TRP A 131 0.99 -3.88 -10.67
N ASP A 132 2.14 -4.47 -10.92
CA ASP A 132 3.38 -4.18 -10.22
C ASP A 132 4.54 -4.37 -11.20
N ASP A 133 5.27 -3.30 -11.49
CA ASP A 133 6.47 -3.38 -12.33
C ASP A 133 7.69 -3.90 -11.56
N GLY A 134 7.64 -3.85 -10.22
CA GLY A 134 8.71 -4.19 -9.30
C GLY A 134 9.71 -3.04 -9.07
N PRO A 135 10.58 -3.17 -8.04
CA PRO A 135 11.53 -2.12 -7.65
C PRO A 135 12.88 -2.17 -8.38
N ASN A 136 13.11 -3.19 -9.23
CA ASN A 136 14.44 -3.61 -9.69
C ASN A 136 14.93 -2.93 -10.99
N PHE A 137 14.45 -1.72 -11.28
CA PHE A 137 14.97 -0.92 -12.38
C PHE A 137 16.02 0.07 -11.89
N ASP A 138 16.97 0.39 -12.76
CA ASP A 138 18.05 1.35 -12.43
C ASP A 138 17.51 2.78 -12.35
N GLY A 139 16.42 3.08 -13.06
CA GLY A 139 15.68 4.33 -12.94
C GLY A 139 14.61 4.52 -14.00
N VAL A 140 13.91 5.65 -13.92
CA VAL A 140 12.87 6.05 -14.88
C VAL A 140 13.49 6.96 -15.94
N ARG A 141 13.36 6.61 -17.22
CA ARG A 141 13.80 7.44 -18.36
C ARG A 141 12.70 8.33 -18.88
N LYS A 142 11.46 7.85 -18.91
CA LYS A 142 10.33 8.63 -19.42
C LYS A 142 9.01 8.08 -18.91
N VAL A 143 8.05 8.97 -18.69
CA VAL A 143 6.64 8.62 -18.47
C VAL A 143 5.79 9.17 -19.61
N TYR A 144 4.78 8.41 -19.99
CA TYR A 144 3.71 8.86 -20.89
C TYR A 144 2.40 8.68 -20.16
N VAL A 145 1.61 9.72 -20.06
CA VAL A 145 0.33 9.69 -19.36
C VAL A 145 -0.77 10.00 -20.37
N THR A 146 -1.75 9.11 -20.45
CA THR A 146 -2.98 9.34 -21.23
C THR A 146 -4.08 9.79 -20.28
N PHE A 147 -4.79 10.85 -20.62
CA PHE A 147 -5.86 11.39 -19.80
C PHE A 147 -6.99 11.96 -20.66
N THR A 148 -8.17 12.11 -20.07
CA THR A 148 -9.28 12.87 -20.65
C THR A 148 -9.45 14.19 -19.89
N GLU A 149 -10.48 14.96 -20.23
CA GLU A 149 -10.85 16.16 -19.49
C GLU A 149 -11.21 15.90 -18.02
N THR A 150 -11.45 14.65 -17.62
CA THR A 150 -11.93 14.31 -16.27
C THR A 150 -10.96 13.45 -15.45
N HIS A 151 -10.18 12.56 -16.07
CA HIS A 151 -9.34 11.62 -15.31
C HIS A 151 -8.18 10.99 -16.11
N ILE A 152 -7.27 10.35 -15.39
CA ILE A 152 -6.16 9.58 -15.94
C ILE A 152 -6.66 8.23 -16.46
N ARG A 153 -6.23 7.88 -17.67
CA ARG A 153 -6.66 6.69 -18.42
C ARG A 153 -5.61 5.60 -18.45
N SER A 154 -4.34 5.98 -18.61
CA SER A 154 -3.20 5.05 -18.61
C SER A 154 -1.89 5.76 -18.29
N MET A 155 -0.91 4.96 -17.91
CA MET A 155 0.48 5.37 -17.77
C MET A 155 1.39 4.32 -18.42
N ASN A 156 2.27 4.78 -19.29
CA ASN A 156 3.40 4.01 -19.79
C ASN A 156 4.69 4.53 -19.15
N ILE A 157 5.61 3.64 -18.84
CA ILE A 157 6.89 3.97 -18.23
C ILE A 157 7.99 3.30 -19.04
N ASP A 158 8.97 4.10 -19.46
CA ASP A 158 10.25 3.61 -19.97
C ASP A 158 11.24 3.61 -18.81
N TYR A 159 11.61 2.41 -18.35
CA TYR A 159 12.64 2.22 -17.34
C TYR A 159 14.01 1.98 -17.98
N ASP A 160 15.06 2.28 -17.23
CA ASP A 160 16.40 1.77 -17.49
C ASP A 160 16.61 0.43 -16.77
N GLN A 161 17.13 -0.54 -17.49
CA GLN A 161 17.62 -1.79 -16.92
C GLN A 161 18.91 -2.19 -17.66
N ASP A 162 20.03 -2.14 -16.95
CA ASP A 162 21.37 -2.40 -17.50
C ASP A 162 21.68 -1.53 -18.74
N GLY A 163 21.24 -0.26 -18.73
CA GLY A 163 21.40 0.68 -19.83
C GLY A 163 20.44 0.49 -21.02
N GLN A 164 19.57 -0.52 -20.98
CA GLN A 164 18.53 -0.76 -21.98
C GLN A 164 17.18 -0.19 -21.54
N VAL A 165 16.33 0.14 -22.53
CA VAL A 165 14.98 0.63 -22.26
C VAL A 165 14.02 -0.55 -22.11
N VAL A 166 13.35 -0.64 -20.97
CA VAL A 166 12.29 -1.61 -20.71
C VAL A 166 10.97 -0.86 -20.50
N THR A 167 10.01 -1.06 -21.41
CA THR A 167 8.71 -0.38 -21.35
C THR A 167 7.68 -1.22 -20.60
N ARG A 168 6.88 -0.55 -19.76
CA ARG A 168 5.69 -1.08 -19.09
C ARG A 168 4.46 -0.24 -19.43
N TYR A 169 3.29 -0.88 -19.43
CA TYR A 169 2.03 -0.30 -19.89
C TYR A 169 0.93 -0.71 -18.91
N HIS A 170 0.14 0.28 -18.47
CA HIS A 170 -0.96 0.10 -17.53
C HIS A 170 -2.12 1.01 -17.93
N GLY A 171 -3.37 0.53 -17.86
CA GLY A 171 -4.57 1.27 -18.23
C GLY A 171 -4.94 1.24 -19.72
N MET A 172 -5.90 2.07 -20.11
CA MET A 172 -6.36 2.17 -21.51
C MET A 172 -5.88 3.45 -22.20
N LYS A 173 -5.49 3.34 -23.48
CA LYS A 173 -5.01 4.46 -24.30
C LYS A 173 -6.13 5.12 -25.11
N ASN A 174 -7.16 5.61 -24.42
CA ASN A 174 -8.26 6.37 -25.00
C ASN A 174 -8.35 7.75 -24.35
N GLY A 175 -7.67 8.72 -24.95
CA GLY A 175 -7.55 10.10 -24.48
C GLY A 175 -6.31 10.79 -25.08
N ASP A 176 -5.97 11.96 -24.57
CA ASP A 176 -4.77 12.69 -24.97
C ASP A 176 -3.56 12.12 -24.24
N THR A 177 -2.50 11.83 -24.99
CA THR A 177 -1.23 11.32 -24.43
C THR A 177 -0.19 12.42 -24.45
N GLN A 178 0.46 12.64 -23.31
CA GLN A 178 1.62 13.52 -23.20
C GLN A 178 2.76 12.80 -22.49
N GLU A 179 4.00 13.27 -22.71
CA GLU A 179 5.20 12.65 -22.15
C GLU A 179 6.01 13.62 -21.28
N PHE A 180 6.80 13.04 -20.39
CA PHE A 180 7.83 13.74 -19.63
C PHE A 180 9.09 12.89 -19.54
N ALA A 181 10.16 13.36 -20.19
CA ALA A 181 11.46 12.70 -20.22
C ALA A 181 12.31 13.11 -19.02
N VAL A 182 13.02 12.15 -18.44
CA VAL A 182 14.01 12.29 -17.37
C VAL A 182 15.39 12.03 -17.98
N ASP A 183 16.35 12.92 -17.73
CA ASP A 183 17.72 12.83 -18.25
C ASP A 183 18.54 11.78 -17.48
N PHE A 184 18.11 10.52 -17.49
CA PHE A 184 18.83 9.42 -16.85
C PHE A 184 20.12 9.09 -17.62
N PRO A 185 21.27 8.85 -16.96
CA PRO A 185 21.47 8.71 -15.51
C PRO A 185 21.84 10.01 -14.77
N ASN A 186 21.80 11.18 -15.43
CA ASN A 186 22.19 12.45 -14.80
C ASN A 186 21.09 13.06 -13.92
N GLU A 187 19.87 12.56 -14.03
CA GLU A 187 18.67 13.05 -13.36
C GLU A 187 17.76 11.88 -13.01
N TYR A 188 17.09 11.98 -11.87
CA TYR A 188 16.24 10.92 -11.33
C TYR A 188 14.86 11.48 -11.01
N MET A 189 13.82 10.65 -11.15
CA MET A 189 12.50 10.98 -10.65
C MET A 189 12.48 10.85 -9.13
N THR A 190 11.97 11.86 -8.42
CA THR A 190 12.05 11.93 -6.95
C THR A 190 10.68 11.94 -6.28
N SER A 191 9.66 12.42 -6.98
CA SER A 191 8.29 12.35 -6.46
C SER A 191 7.24 12.37 -7.56
N VAL A 192 6.07 11.86 -7.19
CA VAL A 192 4.83 12.03 -7.94
C VAL A 192 3.80 12.68 -7.02
N GLU A 193 3.17 13.72 -7.52
CA GLU A 193 1.99 14.35 -6.92
C GLU A 193 0.78 14.09 -7.80
N GLY A 194 -0.40 14.10 -7.21
CA GLY A 194 -1.60 13.97 -8.00
C GLY A 194 -2.85 14.29 -7.21
N THR A 195 -3.98 14.11 -7.88
CA THR A 195 -5.30 14.18 -7.27
C THR A 195 -6.14 12.98 -7.67
N TYR A 196 -7.14 12.64 -6.85
CA TYR A 196 -8.14 11.65 -7.16
C TYR A 196 -9.54 12.11 -6.71
N ASP A 197 -10.57 11.73 -7.46
CA ASP A 197 -11.95 12.09 -7.16
C ASP A 197 -12.95 11.06 -7.75
N HIS A 198 -14.21 11.17 -7.32
CA HIS A 198 -15.31 10.44 -7.94
C HIS A 198 -15.65 11.07 -9.28
N ILE A 199 -15.59 10.29 -10.37
CA ILE A 199 -16.08 10.73 -11.67
C ILE A 199 -17.59 10.47 -11.79
N SER A 200 -18.30 11.40 -12.45
CA SER A 200 -19.76 11.36 -12.61
C SER A 200 -20.24 10.15 -13.41
N GLU A 201 -19.41 9.64 -14.32
CA GLU A 201 -19.67 8.43 -15.09
C GLU A 201 -19.38 7.19 -14.23
N GLY A 202 -20.43 6.62 -13.63
CA GLY A 202 -20.37 5.37 -12.88
C GLY A 202 -19.89 5.46 -11.43
N ASN A 203 -19.65 6.68 -10.91
CA ASN A 203 -19.29 6.96 -9.52
C ASN A 203 -18.06 6.17 -9.03
N TYR A 204 -17.02 6.12 -9.86
CA TYR A 204 -15.75 5.48 -9.56
C TYR A 204 -14.74 6.49 -9.02
N LEU A 205 -14.05 6.15 -7.94
CA LEU A 205 -12.95 6.94 -7.38
C LEU A 205 -11.67 6.62 -8.16
N VAL A 206 -11.15 7.56 -8.94
CA VAL A 206 -10.02 7.34 -9.86
C VAL A 206 -9.02 8.50 -9.79
N LEU A 207 -7.81 8.31 -10.31
CA LEU A 207 -6.83 9.39 -10.42
C LEU A 207 -7.31 10.44 -11.43
N THR A 208 -7.28 11.70 -11.02
CA THR A 208 -7.72 12.83 -11.83
C THR A 208 -6.55 13.62 -12.39
N SER A 209 -5.45 13.72 -11.64
CA SER A 209 -4.22 14.35 -12.13
C SER A 209 -2.93 13.69 -11.64
N LEU A 210 -1.85 13.89 -12.38
CA LEU A 210 -0.48 13.53 -12.02
C LEU A 210 0.50 14.66 -12.36
N THR A 211 1.55 14.80 -11.56
CA THR A 211 2.68 15.73 -11.79
C THR A 211 3.94 15.12 -11.20
N PHE A 212 5.03 15.10 -11.95
CA PHE A 212 6.29 14.46 -11.55
C PHE A 212 7.36 15.50 -11.26
N LYS A 213 8.23 15.21 -10.30
CA LYS A 213 9.41 16.02 -9.98
C LYS A 213 10.69 15.21 -10.08
N THR A 214 11.79 15.91 -10.36
CA THR A 214 13.11 15.29 -10.52
C THR A 214 14.15 15.84 -9.55
N SER A 215 15.28 15.14 -9.44
CA SER A 215 16.44 15.53 -8.63
C SER A 215 17.09 16.85 -9.06
N LYS A 216 16.90 17.28 -10.31
CA LYS A 216 17.33 18.60 -10.81
C LYS A 216 16.31 19.71 -10.55
N GLY A 217 15.23 19.43 -9.82
CA GLY A 217 14.17 20.39 -9.52
C GLY A 217 13.24 20.68 -10.71
N ARG A 218 13.29 19.88 -11.79
CA ARG A 218 12.31 20.01 -12.87
C ARG A 218 10.97 19.46 -12.39
N ILE A 219 9.90 20.13 -12.84
CA ILE A 219 8.52 19.73 -12.60
C ILE A 219 7.90 19.50 -13.98
N SER A 220 7.21 18.38 -14.16
CA SER A 220 6.48 18.11 -15.40
C SER A 220 5.30 19.08 -15.56
N GLN A 221 4.73 19.12 -16.75
CA GLN A 221 3.36 19.59 -16.90
C GLN A 221 2.42 18.73 -16.04
N THR A 222 1.27 19.29 -15.67
CA THR A 222 0.21 18.52 -15.03
C THR A 222 -0.56 17.73 -16.08
N PHE A 223 -0.64 16.43 -15.87
CA PHE A 223 -1.45 15.53 -16.68
C PHE A 223 -2.83 15.42 -16.06
N GLY A 224 -3.91 15.51 -16.86
CA GLY A 224 -5.28 15.42 -16.37
C GLY A 224 -5.82 16.70 -15.73
N LEU A 225 -6.86 16.54 -14.92
CA LEU A 225 -7.61 17.62 -14.27
C LEU A 225 -7.35 17.62 -12.75
N VAL A 226 -6.87 18.76 -12.22
CA VAL A 226 -6.62 18.92 -10.78
C VAL A 226 -7.95 19.13 -10.04
N ILE A 227 -8.54 18.03 -9.56
CA ILE A 227 -9.79 18.04 -8.80
C ILE A 227 -9.80 16.91 -7.77
N GLY A 228 -10.45 17.14 -6.63
CA GLY A 228 -10.60 16.17 -5.56
C GLY A 228 -9.47 16.21 -4.53
N THR A 229 -9.12 15.03 -4.01
CA THR A 229 -8.16 14.89 -2.91
C THR A 229 -6.73 14.83 -3.45
N LYS A 230 -5.84 15.68 -2.92
CA LYS A 230 -4.43 15.70 -3.29
C LYS A 230 -3.63 14.64 -2.53
N PHE A 231 -2.67 14.03 -3.22
CA PHE A 231 -1.63 13.18 -2.62
C PHE A 231 -0.24 13.58 -3.11
N VAL A 232 0.77 13.16 -2.34
CA VAL A 232 2.19 13.29 -2.68
C VAL A 232 2.89 11.99 -2.27
N LEU A 233 3.62 11.40 -3.20
CA LEU A 233 4.52 10.27 -2.97
C LEU A 233 5.95 10.77 -3.10
N GLU A 234 6.59 11.03 -1.97
CA GLU A 234 7.99 11.47 -1.89
C GLU A 234 8.66 10.93 -0.63
N THR A 235 9.97 10.67 -0.69
CA THR A 235 10.78 10.35 0.49
C THR A 235 12.14 11.03 0.39
N LYS A 236 12.56 11.70 1.47
CA LYS A 236 13.83 12.43 1.51
C LYS A 236 15.02 11.49 1.31
N GLY A 237 15.90 11.83 0.38
CA GLY A 237 17.13 11.07 0.10
C GLY A 237 16.92 9.85 -0.80
N ASN A 238 15.71 9.64 -1.33
CA ASN A 238 15.37 8.53 -2.21
C ASN A 238 14.96 9.00 -3.61
N VAL A 239 14.99 8.08 -4.56
CA VAL A 239 14.50 8.22 -5.94
C VAL A 239 13.43 7.18 -6.21
N ILE A 240 12.55 7.44 -7.17
CA ILE A 240 11.55 6.47 -7.63
C ILE A 240 12.23 5.47 -8.56
N SER A 241 12.20 4.19 -8.20
CA SER A 241 12.81 3.09 -8.98
C SER A 241 11.78 2.12 -9.60
N GLY A 242 10.50 2.29 -9.30
CA GLY A 242 9.44 1.45 -9.85
C GLY A 242 8.07 2.00 -9.52
N PHE A 243 7.06 1.53 -10.25
CA PHE A 243 5.66 1.86 -10.04
C PHE A 243 4.84 0.60 -9.86
N HIS A 244 3.78 0.72 -9.07
CA HIS A 244 2.73 -0.28 -8.97
C HIS A 244 1.39 0.45 -8.83
N GLY A 245 0.28 -0.25 -9.06
CA GLY A 245 -1.01 0.42 -9.14
C GLY A 245 -2.19 -0.50 -9.40
N ARG A 246 -3.32 0.14 -9.67
CA ARG A 246 -4.54 -0.52 -10.13
C ARG A 246 -5.12 0.23 -11.31
N ASP A 247 -5.48 -0.51 -12.33
CA ASP A 247 -6.22 0.02 -13.47
C ASP A 247 -7.23 -1.00 -14.01
N GLY A 248 -8.25 -0.51 -14.70
CA GLY A 248 -9.11 -1.37 -15.49
C GLY A 248 -9.89 -0.55 -16.50
N GLY A 249 -11.04 -0.04 -16.05
CA GLY A 249 -11.83 0.93 -16.82
C GLY A 249 -11.11 2.27 -16.96
N SER A 250 -10.36 2.66 -15.94
CA SER A 250 -9.64 3.91 -15.76
C SER A 250 -8.37 3.64 -14.93
N PHE A 251 -7.56 4.66 -14.65
CA PHE A 251 -6.41 4.53 -13.76
C PHE A 251 -6.84 4.78 -12.31
N ASP A 252 -7.13 3.70 -11.58
CA ASP A 252 -7.75 3.76 -10.26
C ASP A 252 -6.79 4.30 -9.19
N ALA A 253 -5.58 3.73 -9.08
CA ALA A 253 -4.64 4.07 -8.02
C ALA A 253 -3.17 3.85 -8.43
N ILE A 254 -2.25 4.56 -7.77
CA ILE A 254 -0.81 4.55 -8.06
C ILE A 254 0.02 4.51 -6.78
N GLY A 255 1.09 3.73 -6.78
CA GLY A 255 2.14 3.69 -5.78
C GLY A 255 3.52 3.70 -6.44
N VAL A 256 4.56 3.84 -5.63
CA VAL A 256 5.94 3.92 -6.10
C VAL A 256 6.87 3.13 -5.19
N TYR A 257 7.91 2.55 -5.78
CA TYR A 257 9.07 2.06 -5.05
C TYR A 257 10.12 3.14 -4.94
N PHE A 258 10.67 3.28 -3.74
CA PHE A 258 11.78 4.17 -3.45
C PHE A 258 13.08 3.40 -3.30
N SER A 259 14.14 3.88 -3.94
CA SER A 259 15.51 3.42 -3.74
C SER A 259 16.39 4.54 -3.17
N PRO A 260 17.36 4.25 -2.29
CA PRO A 260 18.31 5.25 -1.81
C PRO A 260 19.04 5.93 -2.95
N MET A 261 19.10 7.26 -2.94
CA MET A 261 19.94 8.00 -3.86
C MET A 261 21.40 7.73 -3.46
N ILE A 262 22.11 6.92 -4.25
CA ILE A 262 23.54 6.72 -4.05
C ILE A 262 24.23 8.03 -4.43
N SER A 263 24.66 8.77 -3.41
CA SER A 263 25.55 9.91 -3.63
C SER A 263 26.90 9.36 -4.06
N SER A 264 27.36 9.77 -5.25
CA SER A 264 28.74 9.56 -5.68
C SER A 264 29.65 10.65 -5.15
#